data_AF-A0A2V7E0K0-F1
#
_entry.id   AF-A0A2V7E0K0-F1
#
_cell.length_a   1.000
_cell.length_b   1.000
_cell.length_c   1.000
_cell.angle_alpha   90.00
_cell.angle_beta   90.00
_cell.angle_gamma   90.00
#
_symmetry.space_group_name_H-M   'P 1'
#
loop_
_entity.id
_entity.type
_entity.pdbx_description
1 polymer ?
#
loop_
_entity_poly.entity_id
_entity_poly.type
_entity_poly.pdbx_seq_one_letter_code
_entity_poly.pdbx_strand_id
1 'polypeptide(L)' 'GPQRLSQKGEPFRQFIGISSYAERMLLHENSVVKIDPALPLDRAALVGCGVLTGVGAALRTSGLEAGQTVAV' A
#
# COMPACT_ATOMS: atom_id res chain seq x y z
N GLY A 1 -10.95 -7.28 -14.29
CA GLY A 1 -11.68 -8.55 -14.15
C GLY A 1 -13.09 -8.29 -13.63
N PRO A 2 -13.97 -9.32 -13.57
CA PRO A 2 -15.30 -9.17 -13.00
C PRO A 2 -15.22 -8.82 -11.51
N GLN A 3 -16.21 -8.11 -10.98
CA GLN A 3 -16.28 -7.79 -9.55
C GLN A 3 -16.35 -9.08 -8.73
N ARG A 4 -15.45 -9.20 -7.76
CA ARG A 4 -15.37 -10.35 -6.86
C ARG A 4 -16.01 -10.11 -5.49
N LEU A 5 -16.37 -8.85 -5.21
CA LEU A 5 -17.04 -8.44 -3.99
C LEU A 5 -18.51 -8.13 -4.31
N SER A 6 -19.39 -8.41 -3.37
CA SER A 6 -20.78 -7.99 -3.39
C SER A 6 -21.19 -7.47 -2.02
N GLN A 7 -22.17 -6.57 -1.99
CA GLN A 7 -22.77 -6.07 -0.76
C GLN A 7 -24.29 -6.09 -0.94
N LYS A 8 -25.00 -6.83 -0.07
CA LYS A 8 -26.46 -7.01 -0.16
C LYS A 8 -26.94 -7.55 -1.52
N GLY A 9 -26.14 -8.42 -2.15
CA GLY A 9 -26.46 -9.00 -3.46
C GLY A 9 -26.02 -8.16 -4.66
N GLU A 10 -25.62 -6.91 -4.45
CA GLU A 10 -25.16 -6.02 -5.53
C GLU A 10 -23.65 -6.07 -5.70
N PRO A 11 -23.12 -6.05 -6.94
CA PRO A 11 -21.69 -6.02 -7.18
C PRO A 11 -21.01 -4.81 -6.55
N PHE A 12 -19.95 -5.04 -5.76
CA PHE A 12 -19.17 -4.02 -5.10
C PHE A 12 -17.80 -3.87 -5.77
N ARG A 13 -17.41 -2.64 -6.12
CA ARG A 13 -16.12 -2.38 -6.76
C ARG A 13 -15.02 -2.22 -5.72
N GLN A 14 -13.92 -2.95 -5.90
CA GLN A 14 -12.72 -2.74 -5.09
C GLN A 14 -12.07 -1.38 -5.38
N PHE A 15 -11.60 -0.73 -4.33
CA PHE A 15 -10.80 0.48 -4.43
C PHE A 15 -9.33 0.09 -4.61
N ILE A 16 -8.72 0.57 -5.70
CA ILE A 16 -7.31 0.34 -6.08
C ILE A 16 -6.85 -1.14 -6.00
N GLY A 17 -7.79 -2.09 -6.10
CA GLY A 17 -7.51 -3.52 -5.96
C GLY A 17 -7.18 -3.98 -4.54
N ILE A 18 -7.39 -3.15 -3.51
CA ILE A 18 -7.10 -3.46 -2.10
C ILE A 18 -8.37 -3.43 -1.23
N SER A 19 -9.05 -2.29 -1.17
CA SER A 19 -10.19 -2.06 -0.25
C SER A 19 -9.88 -2.39 1.23
N SER A 20 -8.84 -1.74 1.79
CA SER A 20 -8.28 -1.99 3.12
C SER A 20 -9.18 -1.71 4.33
N TYR A 21 -10.39 -1.20 4.13
CA TYR A 21 -11.34 -0.93 5.22
C TYR A 21 -12.27 -2.11 5.53
N ALA A 22 -12.04 -3.27 4.91
CA ALA A 22 -12.76 -4.50 5.18
C ALA A 22 -11.96 -5.42 6.14
N GLU A 23 -12.64 -6.21 6.95
CA GLU A 23 -12.03 -7.22 7.84
C GLU A 23 -11.28 -8.32 7.07
N ARG A 24 -11.68 -8.56 5.81
CA ARG A 24 -11.06 -9.53 4.89
C ARG A 24 -11.02 -8.94 3.49
N MET A 25 -9.96 -9.27 2.76
CA MET A 25 -9.73 -8.80 1.39
C MET A 25 -9.35 -9.95 0.48
N LEU A 26 -9.79 -9.87 -0.77
CA LEU A 26 -9.31 -10.73 -1.87
C LEU A 26 -8.38 -9.90 -2.74
N LEU A 27 -7.10 -10.26 -2.79
CA LEU A 27 -6.06 -9.53 -3.51
C LEU A 27 -5.45 -10.41 -4.60
N HIS A 28 -4.92 -9.77 -5.64
CA HIS A 28 -4.02 -10.46 -6.56
C HIS A 28 -2.70 -10.78 -5.83
N GLU A 29 -2.10 -11.93 -6.09
CA GLU A 29 -0.85 -12.35 -5.43
C GLU A 29 0.28 -11.32 -5.59
N ASN A 30 0.42 -10.74 -6.80
CA ASN A 30 1.36 -9.64 -7.08
C ASN A 30 1.10 -8.32 -6.31
N SER A 31 -0.04 -8.20 -5.62
CA SER A 31 -0.36 -7.04 -4.78
C SER A 31 -0.06 -7.27 -3.30
N VAL A 32 0.59 -8.40 -2.97
CA VAL A 32 0.89 -8.79 -1.59
C VAL A 32 2.36 -9.16 -1.47
N VAL A 33 3.02 -8.65 -0.43
CA VAL A 33 4.37 -9.06 -0.05
C VAL A 33 4.36 -9.59 1.37
N LYS A 34 5.03 -10.73 1.58
CA LYS A 34 5.21 -11.30 2.92
C LYS A 34 6.25 -10.47 3.68
N ILE A 35 5.92 -10.09 4.92
CA ILE A 35 6.81 -9.38 5.84
C ILE A 35 7.17 -10.26 7.04
N ASP A 36 8.16 -9.81 7.82
CA ASP A 36 8.56 -10.46 9.06
C ASP A 36 7.39 -10.51 10.07
N PRO A 37 7.00 -11.70 10.57
CA PRO A 37 5.91 -11.84 11.54
C PRO A 37 6.19 -11.17 12.89
N ALA A 38 7.45 -10.86 13.23
CA ALA A 38 7.80 -10.13 14.45
C ALA A 38 7.51 -8.62 14.36
N LEU A 39 7.25 -8.08 13.17
CA LEU A 39 6.98 -6.65 12.99
C LEU A 39 5.54 -6.30 13.43
N PRO A 40 5.34 -5.29 14.30
CA PRO A 40 4.00 -4.82 14.65
C PRO A 40 3.23 -4.32 13.41
N LEU A 41 2.03 -4.88 13.19
CA LEU A 41 1.24 -4.61 11.98
C LEU A 41 0.72 -3.17 11.89
N ASP A 42 0.47 -2.53 13.04
CA ASP A 42 0.06 -1.12 13.15
C ASP A 42 1.10 -0.18 12.53
N ARG A 43 2.39 -0.46 12.73
CA ARG A 43 3.50 0.28 12.13
C ARG A 43 3.75 -0.15 10.69
N ALA A 44 3.69 -1.46 10.42
CA ALA A 44 3.89 -2.00 9.07
C ALA A 44 2.87 -1.43 8.06
N ALA A 45 1.63 -1.21 8.48
CA ALA A 45 0.56 -0.68 7.63
C ALA A 45 0.90 0.66 6.97
N LEU A 46 1.70 1.51 7.62
CA LEU A 46 2.11 2.82 7.08
C LEU A 46 2.98 2.69 5.83
N VAL A 47 3.74 1.60 5.73
CA VAL A 47 4.63 1.31 4.59
C VAL A 47 3.83 0.90 3.34
N GLY A 48 2.57 0.49 3.48
CA GLY A 48 1.73 0.08 2.34
C GLY A 48 1.39 1.19 1.34
N CYS A 49 1.61 2.46 1.68
CA CYS A 49 1.35 3.59 0.79
C CYS A 49 2.33 4.76 1.03
N GLY A 50 1.86 5.83 1.68
CA GLY A 50 2.54 7.13 1.70
C GLY A 50 3.98 7.11 2.22
N VAL A 51 4.29 6.31 3.23
CA VAL A 51 5.67 6.24 3.77
C VAL A 51 6.63 5.68 2.74
N LEU A 52 6.29 4.55 2.12
CA LEU A 52 7.15 3.94 1.11
C LEU A 52 7.29 4.84 -0.12
N THR A 53 6.19 5.48 -0.55
CA THR A 53 6.23 6.42 -1.68
C THR A 53 7.13 7.62 -1.39
N GLY A 54 6.99 8.26 -0.22
CA GLY A 54 7.80 9.43 0.15
C GLY A 54 9.29 9.09 0.29
N VAL A 55 9.61 8.00 0.98
CA VAL A 55 11.00 7.51 1.11
C VAL A 55 11.57 7.15 -0.26
N GLY A 56 10.80 6.46 -1.10
CA GLY A 56 11.21 6.14 -2.47
C GLY A 56 11.47 7.39 -3.31
N ALA A 57 10.60 8.40 -3.21
CA ALA A 57 10.78 9.67 -3.92
C ALA A 57 12.10 10.34 -3.53
N ALA A 58 12.41 10.41 -2.24
CA ALA A 58 13.61 11.05 -1.72
C ALA A 58 14.90 10.26 -1.99
N LEU A 59 14.86 8.93 -1.97
CA LEU A 59 16.07 8.10 -2.05
C LEU A 59 16.32 7.47 -3.42
N ARG A 60 15.28 7.34 -4.26
CA ARG A 60 15.35 6.61 -5.54
C ARG A 60 15.03 7.48 -6.75
N THR A 61 14.17 8.49 -6.59
CA THR A 61 13.68 9.28 -7.74
C THR A 61 14.35 10.65 -7.85
N SER A 62 14.57 11.34 -6.74
CA SER A 62 15.00 12.74 -6.71
C SER A 62 16.46 12.98 -7.10
N GLY A 63 17.34 11.98 -7.01
CA GLY A 63 18.77 12.12 -7.27
C GLY A 63 19.51 12.99 -6.25
N LEU A 64 19.00 13.08 -5.02
CA LEU A 64 19.60 13.90 -3.96
C LEU A 64 20.99 13.39 -3.55
N GLU A 65 21.87 14.34 -3.26
CA GLU A 65 23.20 14.11 -2.70
C GLU A 65 23.31 14.64 -1.26
N ALA A 66 24.24 14.08 -0.49
CA ALA A 66 24.48 14.51 0.88
C ALA A 66 24.91 15.99 0.93
N GLY A 67 24.31 16.75 1.86
CA GLY A 67 24.60 18.17 2.04
C GLY A 67 23.76 19.12 1.19
N GLN A 68 22.88 18.61 0.31
CA GLN A 68 21.95 19.45 -0.44
C GLN A 68 20.79 19.96 0.43
N THR A 69 20.37 21.20 0.20
CA THR A 69 19.16 21.78 0.79
C THR A 69 17.93 21.32 0.01
N VAL A 70 16.91 20.84 0.71
CA VAL A 70 15.68 20.28 0.12
C VAL A 70 14.45 20.96 0.70
N ALA A 71 13.42 21.15 -0.10
CA ALA A 71 12.08 21.55 0.33
C ALA A 71 11.10 20.39 0.10
N VAL A 72 10.15 20.22 1.02
CA VAL A 72 9.15 19.13 1.03
C VAL A 72 7.75 19.74 1.08
#